data_AF-A0A956QSW6-F1
#
_entry.id   AF-A0A956QSW6-F1
#
_cell.length_a   1.000
_cell.length_b   1.000
_cell.length_c   1.000
_cell.angle_alpha   90.00
_cell.angle_beta   90.00
_cell.angle_gamma   90.00
#
_symmetry.space_group_name_H-M   'P 1'
#
loop_
_entity.id
_entity.type
_entity.pdbx_description
1 polymer ?
#
loop_
_entity_poly.entity_id
_entity_poly.type
_entity_poly.pdbx_seq_one_letter_code
_entity_poly.pdbx_strand_id
1 'polypeptide(L)'
;MPGINASRILSIFLILGGIPPMLSGLIAMISAGTYLGFLGSGVSSMYSPDQVGLLEITWNLQGGDAFVAGSARVAVALIGSDAIKCVLAAIGIGHSLFELWLLPSKLITWCHDTPGVQSGSVFDIGVWFFIVLHVLLVLGFTWGLILKYRESSQSTRLQS
;
A
#
# COMPACT_ATOMS: atom_id res chain seq x y z
N MET A 1 -21.72 14.73 -21.17
CA MET A 1 -21.28 13.68 -20.22
C MET A 1 -20.66 14.37 -19.03
N PRO A 2 -21.08 14.10 -17.78
CA PRO A 2 -20.41 14.69 -16.62
C PRO A 2 -18.94 14.26 -16.68
N GLY A 3 -18.05 15.22 -16.95
CA GLY A 3 -16.64 14.94 -17.21
C GLY A 3 -15.99 14.28 -15.99
N ILE A 4 -15.18 13.25 -16.24
CA ILE A 4 -14.36 12.63 -15.21
C ILE A 4 -13.42 13.70 -14.66
N ASN A 5 -13.65 14.12 -13.40
CA ASN A 5 -12.85 15.15 -12.72
C ASN A 5 -11.57 14.54 -12.14
N ALA A 6 -10.40 15.14 -12.43
CA ALA A 6 -9.11 14.65 -11.94
C ALA A 6 -9.07 14.48 -10.41
N SER A 7 -9.58 15.45 -9.66
CA SER A 7 -9.63 15.41 -8.19
C SER A 7 -10.43 14.22 -7.68
N ARG A 8 -11.53 13.87 -8.37
CA ARG A 8 -12.36 12.71 -8.00
C ARG A 8 -11.62 11.39 -8.21
N ILE A 9 -10.90 11.25 -9.33
CA ILE A 9 -10.06 10.09 -9.60
C ILE A 9 -8.98 9.96 -8.52
N LEU A 10 -8.24 11.04 -8.25
CA LEU A 10 -7.19 11.02 -7.23
C LEU A 10 -7.76 10.65 -5.84
N SER A 11 -8.91 11.19 -5.45
CA SER A 11 -9.58 10.83 -4.20
C SER A 11 -9.95 9.34 -4.13
N ILE A 12 -10.50 8.76 -5.21
CA ILE A 12 -10.84 7.33 -5.25
C ILE A 12 -9.59 6.48 -5.01
N PHE A 13 -8.50 6.75 -5.73
CA PHE A 13 -7.28 5.96 -5.59
C PHE A 13 -6.53 6.21 -4.28
N LEU A 14 -6.64 7.40 -3.68
CA LEU A 14 -6.14 7.64 -2.32
C LEU A 14 -6.94 6.83 -1.27
N ILE A 15 -8.24 6.68 -1.44
CA ILE A 15 -9.07 5.83 -0.56
C ILE A 15 -8.70 4.36 -0.76
N LEU A 16 -8.63 3.89 -2.01
CA LEU A 16 -8.25 2.51 -2.33
C LEU A 16 -6.83 2.18 -1.86
N GLY A 17 -5.91 3.14 -1.92
CA GLY A 17 -4.54 2.99 -1.40
C GLY A 17 -4.41 3.25 0.10
N GLY A 18 -5.49 3.68 0.77
CA GLY A 18 -5.52 4.00 2.20
C GLY A 18 -6.18 2.93 3.04
N ILE A 19 -7.32 2.38 2.61
CA ILE A 19 -8.07 1.37 3.37
C ILE A 19 -7.25 0.09 3.63
N PRO A 20 -6.58 -0.52 2.64
CA PRO A 20 -5.81 -1.74 2.87
C PRO A 20 -4.70 -1.58 3.92
N PRO A 21 -3.81 -0.57 3.88
CA PRO A 21 -2.81 -0.38 4.93
C PRO A 21 -3.42 0.01 6.29
N MET A 22 -4.60 0.67 6.34
CA MET A 22 -5.33 0.83 7.59
C MET A 22 -5.69 -0.51 8.20
N LEU A 23 -6.34 -1.38 7.43
CA LEU A 23 -6.82 -2.67 7.94
C LEU A 23 -5.64 -3.60 8.27
N SER A 24 -4.68 -3.75 7.36
CA SER A 24 -3.52 -4.62 7.59
C SER A 24 -2.63 -4.09 8.70
N GLY A 25 -2.48 -2.76 8.81
CA GLY A 25 -1.71 -2.12 9.87
C GLY A 25 -2.34 -2.31 11.25
N LEU A 26 -3.66 -2.14 11.36
CA LEU A 26 -4.40 -2.41 12.59
C LEU A 26 -4.24 -3.87 13.03
N ILE A 27 -4.39 -4.82 12.10
CA ILE A 27 -4.22 -6.26 12.39
C ILE A 27 -2.79 -6.56 12.83
N ALA A 28 -1.78 -6.02 12.14
CA ALA A 28 -0.37 -6.18 12.49
C ALA A 28 -0.06 -5.62 13.89
N MET A 29 -0.69 -4.50 14.27
CA MET A 29 -0.56 -3.91 15.59
C MET A 29 -1.18 -4.83 16.67
N ILE A 30 -2.41 -5.30 16.49
CA ILE A 30 -3.10 -6.07 17.55
C ILE A 30 -2.76 -7.57 17.55
N SER A 31 -2.12 -8.08 16.50
CA SER A 31 -1.93 -9.52 16.28
C SER A 31 -0.66 -9.83 15.49
N ALA A 32 0.47 -9.26 15.89
CA ALA A 32 1.79 -9.48 15.27
C ALA A 32 2.15 -10.98 15.13
N GLY A 33 1.93 -11.79 16.18
CA GLY A 33 2.18 -13.23 16.14
C GLY A 33 1.31 -13.97 15.11
N THR A 34 0.06 -13.56 14.92
CA THR A 34 -0.82 -14.10 13.86
C THR A 34 -0.27 -13.75 12.47
N TYR A 35 0.26 -12.54 12.30
CA TYR A 35 0.85 -12.11 11.04
C TYR A 35 2.11 -12.93 10.70
N LEU A 36 2.97 -13.19 11.68
CA LEU A 36 4.12 -14.10 11.51
C LEU A 36 3.68 -15.52 11.17
N GLY A 37 2.60 -16.00 11.79
CA GLY A 37 2.01 -17.29 11.46
C GLY A 37 1.51 -17.38 10.01
N PHE A 38 1.02 -16.27 9.43
CA PHE A 38 0.63 -16.23 8.02
C PHE A 38 1.83 -16.35 7.06
N LEU A 39 2.98 -15.76 7.41
CA LEU A 39 4.21 -15.93 6.62
C LEU A 39 4.65 -17.40 6.55
N GLY A 40 4.41 -18.15 7.62
CA GLY A 40 4.59 -19.60 7.66
C GLY A 40 4.72 -20.13 9.09
N SER A 41 4.21 -21.32 9.34
CA SER A 41 4.22 -21.95 10.68
C SER A 41 5.62 -22.25 11.22
N GLY A 42 6.62 -22.33 10.35
CA GLY A 42 8.03 -22.53 10.73
C GLY A 42 8.86 -21.24 10.84
N VAL A 43 8.28 -20.05 10.63
CA VAL A 43 9.06 -18.81 10.66
C VAL A 43 9.59 -18.52 12.06
N SER A 44 8.76 -18.70 13.10
CA SER A 44 9.17 -18.44 14.49
C SER A 44 10.26 -19.38 14.98
N SER A 45 10.33 -20.61 14.48
CA SER A 45 11.37 -21.58 14.86
C SER A 45 12.73 -21.33 14.21
N MET A 46 12.82 -20.39 13.27
CA MET A 46 14.09 -19.94 12.69
C MET A 46 14.85 -18.95 13.58
N TYR A 47 14.21 -18.44 14.63
CA TYR A 47 14.73 -17.39 15.50
C TYR A 47 14.79 -17.86 16.95
N SER A 48 15.67 -17.27 17.75
CA SER A 48 15.63 -17.46 19.21
C SER A 48 14.37 -16.80 19.80
N PRO A 49 13.92 -17.20 21.00
CA PRO A 49 12.75 -16.57 21.64
C PRO A 49 12.85 -15.04 21.76
N ASP A 50 14.03 -14.51 22.10
CA ASP A 50 14.26 -13.06 22.20
C ASP A 50 14.14 -12.36 20.84
N GLN A 51 14.61 -13.02 19.77
CA GLN A 51 14.50 -12.51 18.40
C GLN A 51 13.05 -12.52 17.90
N VAL A 52 12.26 -13.54 18.25
CA VAL A 52 10.81 -13.56 17.96
C VAL A 52 10.12 -12.41 18.66
N GLY A 53 10.42 -12.18 19.95
CA GLY A 53 9.86 -11.05 20.70
C GLY A 53 10.20 -9.68 20.08
N LEU A 54 11.45 -9.50 19.62
CA LEU A 54 11.84 -8.28 18.91
C LEU A 54 11.13 -8.13 17.55
N LEU A 55 10.95 -9.23 16.83
CA LEU A 55 10.26 -9.26 15.54
C LEU A 55 8.78 -8.87 15.70
N GLU A 56 8.10 -9.38 16.72
CA GLU A 56 6.71 -9.02 17.02
C GLU A 56 6.56 -7.53 17.38
N ILE A 57 7.47 -6.97 18.17
CA ILE A 57 7.49 -5.53 18.49
C ILE A 57 7.67 -4.70 17.22
N THR A 58 8.62 -5.10 16.37
CA THR A 58 8.89 -4.38 15.11
C THR A 58 7.68 -4.43 14.18
N TRP A 59 7.01 -5.58 14.12
CA TRP A 59 5.81 -5.75 13.30
C TRP A 59 4.64 -4.92 13.81
N ASN A 60 4.47 -4.82 15.13
CA ASN A 60 3.46 -3.97 15.75
C ASN A 60 3.68 -2.49 15.39
N LEU A 61 4.93 -2.01 15.50
CA LEU A 61 5.29 -0.64 15.13
C LEU A 61 5.04 -0.36 13.65
N GLN A 62 5.50 -1.26 12.77
CA GLN A 62 5.26 -1.15 11.33
C GLN A 62 3.76 -1.20 10.99
N GLY A 63 2.97 -1.98 11.74
CA GLY A 63 1.52 -2.00 11.66
C GLY A 63 0.90 -0.64 12.03
N GLY A 64 1.36 -0.04 13.13
CA GLY A 64 0.96 1.32 13.54
C GLY A 64 1.26 2.36 12.46
N ASP A 65 2.46 2.32 11.89
CA ASP A 65 2.87 3.22 10.81
C ASP A 65 1.99 3.05 9.56
N ALA A 66 1.72 1.81 9.16
CA ALA A 66 0.82 1.51 8.05
C ALA A 66 -0.60 2.03 8.31
N PHE A 67 -1.10 1.88 9.55
CA PHE A 67 -2.41 2.39 9.95
C PHE A 67 -2.50 3.91 9.83
N VAL A 68 -1.51 4.63 10.36
CA VAL A 68 -1.44 6.10 10.28
C VAL A 68 -1.30 6.57 8.83
N ALA A 69 -0.42 5.93 8.04
CA ALA A 69 -0.22 6.26 6.64
C ALA A 69 -1.50 6.06 5.82
N GLY A 70 -2.21 4.95 6.03
CA GLY A 70 -3.49 4.69 5.38
C GLY A 70 -4.57 5.70 5.76
N SER A 71 -4.66 6.03 7.06
CA SER A 71 -5.60 7.03 7.59
C SER A 71 -5.33 8.42 6.99
N ALA A 72 -4.06 8.81 6.89
CA ALA A 72 -3.66 10.07 6.28
C ALA A 72 -4.05 10.16 4.80
N ARG A 73 -3.87 9.07 4.03
CA ARG A 73 -4.30 9.00 2.62
C ARG A 73 -5.81 9.18 2.49
N VAL A 74 -6.60 8.50 3.31
CA VAL A 74 -8.07 8.65 3.31
C VAL A 74 -8.47 10.07 3.70
N ALA A 75 -7.85 10.65 4.73
CA ALA A 75 -8.12 12.03 5.14
C ALA A 75 -7.85 13.02 3.99
N VAL A 76 -6.70 12.93 3.33
CA VAL A 76 -6.38 13.78 2.17
C VAL A 76 -7.35 13.54 1.01
N ALA A 77 -7.79 12.30 0.78
CA ALA A 77 -8.78 12.02 -0.25
C ALA A 77 -10.09 12.78 -0.02
N LEU A 78 -10.54 12.86 1.22
CA LEU A 78 -11.83 13.43 1.60
C LEU A 78 -11.79 14.96 1.73
N ILE A 79 -10.76 15.50 2.40
CA ILE A 79 -10.71 16.92 2.77
C ILE A 79 -9.45 17.66 2.29
N GLY A 80 -8.52 16.96 1.64
CA GLY A 80 -7.28 17.56 1.14
C GLY A 80 -7.49 18.44 -0.10
N SER A 81 -6.59 19.40 -0.29
CA SER A 81 -6.53 20.19 -1.51
C SER A 81 -6.03 19.37 -2.70
N ASP A 82 -6.36 19.79 -3.92
CA ASP A 82 -5.92 19.12 -5.14
C ASP A 82 -4.39 19.02 -5.24
N ALA A 83 -3.66 20.03 -4.77
CA ALA A 83 -2.21 20.03 -4.77
C ALA A 83 -1.65 18.90 -3.88
N ILE A 84 -2.17 18.75 -2.65
CA ILE A 84 -1.74 17.69 -1.73
C ILE A 84 -2.12 16.32 -2.29
N LYS A 85 -3.30 16.18 -2.89
CA LYS A 85 -3.71 14.94 -3.57
C LYS A 85 -2.74 14.55 -4.68
N CYS A 86 -2.26 15.51 -5.48
CA CYS A 86 -1.28 15.25 -6.53
C CYS A 86 0.08 14.81 -5.96
N VAL A 87 0.55 15.47 -4.89
CA VAL A 87 1.81 15.08 -4.21
C VAL A 87 1.70 13.66 -3.66
N LEU A 88 0.62 13.34 -2.94
CA LEU A 88 0.42 11.98 -2.42
C LEU A 88 0.23 10.95 -3.52
N ALA A 89 -0.37 11.30 -4.66
CA ALA A 89 -0.48 10.41 -5.80
C ALA A 89 0.91 10.10 -6.40
N ALA A 90 1.79 11.09 -6.52
CA ALA A 90 3.17 10.87 -7.00
C ALA A 90 3.98 9.98 -6.03
N ILE A 91 3.87 10.23 -4.72
CA ILE A 91 4.48 9.38 -3.69
C ILE A 91 3.88 7.96 -3.75
N GLY A 92 2.56 7.87 -3.92
CA GLY A 92 1.83 6.61 -4.04
C GLY A 92 2.29 5.78 -5.24
N ILE A 93 2.55 6.41 -6.39
CA ILE A 93 3.15 5.74 -7.57
C ILE A 93 4.52 5.16 -7.21
N GLY A 94 5.41 5.97 -6.63
CA GLY A 94 6.75 5.52 -6.24
C GLY A 94 6.72 4.34 -5.27
N HIS A 95 5.91 4.44 -4.22
CA HIS A 95 5.70 3.36 -3.26
C HIS A 95 5.12 2.10 -3.93
N SER A 96 4.14 2.26 -4.81
CA SER A 96 3.50 1.11 -5.48
C SER A 96 4.46 0.39 -6.43
N LEU A 97 5.30 1.13 -7.16
CA LEU A 97 6.34 0.55 -8.01
C LEU A 97 7.41 -0.19 -7.18
N PHE A 98 7.77 0.35 -6.01
CA PHE A 98 8.67 -0.32 -5.09
C PHE A 98 8.09 -1.64 -4.57
N GLU A 99 6.82 -1.66 -4.13
CA GLU A 99 6.13 -2.88 -3.68
C GLU A 99 5.97 -3.90 -4.81
N LEU A 100 5.67 -3.45 -6.03
CA LEU A 100 5.60 -4.33 -7.22
C LEU A 100 6.94 -4.98 -7.57
N TRP A 101 8.06 -4.37 -7.18
CA TRP A 101 9.36 -5.00 -7.26
C TRP A 101 9.61 -5.93 -6.07
N LEU A 102 9.37 -5.46 -4.84
CA LEU A 102 9.70 -6.14 -3.60
C LEU A 102 8.92 -7.45 -3.41
N LEU A 103 7.58 -7.39 -3.55
CA LEU A 103 6.69 -8.50 -3.23
C LEU A 103 6.99 -9.77 -4.08
N PRO A 104 7.00 -9.71 -5.42
CA PRO A 104 7.25 -10.91 -6.21
C PRO A 104 8.71 -11.35 -6.20
N SER A 105 9.68 -10.42 -6.20
CA SER A 105 11.10 -10.77 -6.40
C SER A 105 11.88 -11.07 -5.12
N LYS A 106 11.38 -10.62 -3.97
CA LYS A 106 12.02 -10.82 -2.68
C LYS A 106 11.14 -11.64 -1.75
N LEU A 107 9.90 -11.20 -1.52
CA LEU A 107 9.04 -11.84 -0.51
C LEU A 107 8.57 -13.23 -0.94
N ILE A 108 7.95 -13.36 -2.13
CA ILE A 108 7.51 -14.66 -2.64
C ILE A 108 8.71 -15.59 -2.86
N THR A 109 9.78 -15.10 -3.47
CA THR A 109 11.01 -15.88 -3.67
C THR A 109 11.55 -16.40 -2.34
N TRP A 110 11.65 -15.57 -1.31
CA TRP A 110 12.08 -16.00 0.02
C TRP A 110 11.16 -17.06 0.62
N CYS A 111 9.84 -16.90 0.51
CA CYS A 111 8.87 -17.88 0.99
C CYS A 111 9.01 -19.24 0.31
N HIS A 112 9.30 -19.27 -0.99
CA HIS A 112 9.45 -20.52 -1.74
C HIS A 112 10.82 -21.18 -1.56
N ASP A 113 11.88 -20.38 -1.44
CA ASP A 113 13.26 -20.88 -1.43
C ASP A 113 13.78 -21.20 -0.02
N THR A 114 13.08 -20.76 1.04
CA THR A 114 13.52 -20.96 2.43
C THR A 114 13.00 -22.28 3.00
N PRO A 115 13.87 -23.25 3.35
CA PRO A 115 13.45 -24.51 3.95
C PRO A 115 12.72 -24.29 5.28
N GLY A 116 11.55 -24.90 5.45
CA GLY A 116 10.74 -24.78 6.67
C GLY A 116 9.77 -23.60 6.68
N VAL A 117 9.88 -22.68 5.72
CA VAL A 117 8.82 -21.70 5.44
C VAL A 117 7.83 -22.34 4.47
N GLN A 118 6.70 -22.79 5.00
CA GLN A 118 5.56 -23.18 4.20
C GLN A 118 4.57 -22.03 4.24
N SER A 119 4.67 -21.10 3.29
CA SER A 119 3.69 -20.00 3.22
C SER A 119 2.29 -20.58 3.14
N GLY A 120 1.39 -20.06 3.95
CA GLY A 120 -0.01 -20.47 3.89
C GLY A 120 -0.63 -19.96 2.58
N SER A 121 -1.55 -20.73 2.00
CA SER A 121 -2.28 -20.29 0.80
C SER A 121 -2.97 -18.93 0.97
N VAL A 122 -3.42 -18.62 2.18
CA VAL A 122 -3.99 -17.32 2.55
C VAL A 122 -2.98 -16.17 2.37
N PHE A 123 -1.72 -16.40 2.74
CA PHE A 123 -0.67 -15.41 2.59
C PHE A 123 -0.34 -15.16 1.12
N ASP A 124 -0.16 -16.21 0.33
CA ASP A 124 0.13 -16.07 -1.11
C ASP A 124 -1.00 -15.33 -1.84
N ILE A 125 -2.26 -15.67 -1.55
CA ILE A 125 -3.43 -14.96 -2.06
C ILE A 125 -3.40 -13.49 -1.64
N GLY A 126 -3.05 -13.21 -0.38
CA GLY A 126 -2.90 -11.85 0.13
C GLY A 126 -1.83 -11.05 -0.63
N VAL A 127 -0.65 -11.63 -0.86
CA VAL A 127 0.42 -10.98 -1.61
C VAL A 127 -0.01 -10.68 -3.05
N TRP A 128 -0.65 -11.63 -3.73
CA TRP A 128 -1.17 -11.42 -5.09
C TRP A 128 -2.25 -10.34 -5.15
N PHE A 129 -3.14 -10.31 -4.16
CA PHE A 129 -4.11 -9.23 -4.02
C PHE A 129 -3.42 -7.86 -3.90
N PHE A 130 -2.38 -7.76 -3.07
CA PHE A 130 -1.60 -6.53 -2.93
C PHE A 130 -0.87 -6.14 -4.23
N ILE A 131 -0.32 -7.10 -4.98
CA ILE A 131 0.29 -6.83 -6.29
C ILE A 131 -0.74 -6.23 -7.24
N VAL A 132 -1.91 -6.86 -7.38
CA VAL A 132 -2.98 -6.35 -8.26
C VAL A 132 -3.44 -4.96 -7.83
N LEU A 133 -3.62 -4.75 -6.52
CA LEU A 133 -3.96 -3.44 -5.98
C LEU A 133 -2.93 -2.39 -6.36
N HIS A 134 -1.63 -2.65 -6.20
CA HIS A 134 -0.58 -1.70 -6.54
C HIS A 134 -0.54 -1.38 -8.04
N VAL A 135 -0.80 -2.35 -8.93
CA VAL A 135 -0.97 -2.07 -10.37
C VAL A 135 -2.12 -1.08 -10.59
N LEU A 136 -3.27 -1.30 -9.96
CA LEU A 136 -4.41 -0.40 -10.07
C LEU A 136 -4.09 1.00 -9.52
N LEU A 137 -3.35 1.09 -8.41
CA LEU A 137 -2.94 2.37 -7.82
C LEU A 137 -2.00 3.14 -8.76
N VAL A 138 -0.99 2.48 -9.34
CA VAL A 138 -0.07 3.12 -10.31
C VAL A 138 -0.87 3.68 -11.49
N LEU A 139 -1.74 2.87 -12.10
CA LEU A 139 -2.54 3.29 -13.24
C LEU A 139 -3.49 4.44 -12.88
N GLY A 140 -4.17 4.31 -11.74
CA GLY A 140 -5.14 5.29 -11.25
C GLY A 140 -4.54 6.65 -10.90
N PHE A 141 -3.44 6.65 -10.14
CA PHE A 141 -2.72 7.88 -9.81
C PHE A 141 -2.12 8.53 -11.04
N THR A 142 -1.49 7.76 -11.92
CA THR A 142 -0.92 8.29 -13.17
C THR A 142 -2.01 8.93 -14.03
N TRP A 143 -3.14 8.27 -14.18
CA TRP A 143 -4.28 8.81 -14.91
C TRP A 143 -4.83 10.11 -14.28
N GLY A 144 -5.02 10.12 -12.96
CA GLY A 144 -5.47 11.31 -12.24
C GLY A 144 -4.52 12.50 -12.39
N LEU A 145 -3.21 12.27 -12.34
CA LEU A 145 -2.20 13.31 -12.55
C LEU A 145 -2.18 13.84 -13.99
N ILE A 146 -2.30 12.96 -15.00
CA ILE A 146 -2.39 13.37 -16.41
C ILE A 146 -3.63 14.23 -16.64
N LEU A 147 -4.78 13.86 -16.10
CA LEU A 147 -6.00 14.66 -16.19
C LEU A 147 -5.79 16.04 -15.55
N LYS A 148 -5.17 16.09 -14.36
CA LYS A 148 -4.94 17.36 -13.66
C LYS A 148 -4.01 18.29 -14.44
N TYR A 149 -2.96 17.74 -15.05
CA TYR A 149 -2.06 18.51 -15.91
C TYR A 149 -2.78 19.11 -17.12
N ARG A 150 -3.68 18.34 -17.75
CA ARG A 150 -4.48 18.81 -18.90
C ARG A 150 -5.43 19.93 -18.49
N GLU A 151 -6.13 19.80 -17.36
CA GLU A 151 -7.02 20.83 -16.81
C GLU A 151 -6.27 22.15 -16.57
N SER A 152 -5.09 22.09 -15.93
CA SER A 152 -4.26 23.27 -15.64
C SER A 152 -3.75 23.94 -16.93
N SER A 153 -3.34 23.14 -17.92
CA SER A 153 -2.87 23.65 -19.22
C SER A 153 -3.97 24.37 -19.99
N GLN A 154 -5.21 23.88 -19.94
CA GLN A 154 -6.34 24.52 -20.59
C GLN A 154 -6.72 25.84 -19.91
N SER A 155 -6.74 25.88 -18.58
CA SER A 155 -7.01 27.11 -17.82
C SER A 155 -6.03 28.23 -18.17
N THR A 156 -4.75 27.89 -18.34
CA THR A 156 -3.71 28.87 -18.66
C THR A 156 -3.91 29.47 -20.05
N ARG A 157 -4.29 28.66 -21.05
CA ARG A 157 -4.54 29.13 -22.43
C ARG A 157 -5.77 30.03 -22.57
N LEU A 158 -6.76 29.89 -21.69
CA LEU A 158 -7.96 30.73 -21.72
C LEU A 158 -7.73 32.11 -21.09
N GLN A 159 -6.62 32.29 -20.38
CA GLN A 159 -6.25 33.55 -19.70
C GLN A 159 -5.21 34.38 -20.48
N SER A 160 -4.62 33.80 -21.54
CA SER A 160 -3.67 34.45 -22.46
C SER A 160 -4.37 34.94 -23.72
#